data_AF-A0A529LQL4-F1
#
_entry.id   AF-A0A529LQL4-F1
#
_cell.length_a   1.000
_cell.length_b   1.000
_cell.length_c   1.000
_cell.angle_alpha   90.00
_cell.angle_beta   90.00
_cell.angle_gamma   90.00
#
_symmetry.space_group_name_H-M   'P 1'
#
loop_
_entity.id
_entity.type
_entity.pdbx_description
1 polymer ?
#
loop_
_entity_poly.entity_id
_entity_poly.type
_entity_poly.pdbx_seq_one_letter_code
_entity_poly.pdbx_strand_id
1 'polypeptide(L)' 'TPHRSFEGFSASVASAAAQLGLPVEALLKDTSVLIYGTTRATNAIVEQKVAKTAFLVTEGFPDILVYRQGGKLNAT' A
#
# COMPACT_ATOMS: atom_id res chain seq x y z
N THR A 1 15.55 1.49 4.35
CA THR A 1 16.20 2.13 3.19
C THR A 1 15.14 2.54 2.16
N PRO A 2 14.87 3.85 1.97
CA PRO A 2 13.75 4.33 1.16
C PRO A 2 13.85 4.00 -0.34
N HIS A 3 15.07 3.88 -0.87
CA HIS A 3 15.31 3.62 -2.29
C HIS A 3 15.11 2.14 -2.67
N ARG A 4 15.28 1.21 -1.73
CA ARG A 4 15.11 -0.24 -1.93
C ARG A 4 14.48 -0.89 -0.71
N SER A 5 13.15 -0.93 -0.68
CA SER A 5 12.38 -1.57 0.40
C SER A 5 12.79 -3.03 0.66
N PHE A 6 13.27 -3.71 -0.38
CA PHE A 6 13.80 -5.07 -0.30
C PHE A 6 14.94 -5.21 0.71
N GLU A 7 15.87 -4.27 0.79
CA GLU A 7 17.04 -4.39 1.69
C GLU A 7 16.63 -4.39 3.16
N GLY A 8 15.68 -3.51 3.52
CA GLY A 8 15.14 -3.50 4.88
C GLY A 8 14.34 -4.77 5.19
N PHE A 9 13.57 -5.24 4.22
CA PHE A 9 12.84 -6.50 4.34
C PHE A 9 13.79 -7.70 4.52
N SER A 10 14.77 -7.88 3.64
CA SER A 10 15.72 -8.99 3.71
C SER A 10 16.55 -8.97 4.99
N ALA A 11 16.94 -7.78 5.48
CA ALA A 11 17.61 -7.65 6.76
C ALA A 11 16.71 -8.08 7.94
N SER A 12 15.41 -7.76 7.88
CA SER A 12 14.46 -8.18 8.92
C SER A 12 14.26 -9.70 8.95
N VAL A 13 14.20 -10.34 7.77
CA VAL A 13 14.13 -11.81 7.65
C VAL A 13 15.42 -12.46 8.17
N ALA A 14 16.59 -11.92 7.83
CA ALA A 14 17.87 -12.41 8.34
C ALA A 14 17.95 -12.31 9.87
N SER A 15 17.47 -11.20 10.45
CA SER A 15 17.39 -11.03 11.91
C SER A 15 16.45 -12.05 12.56
N ALA A 16 15.27 -12.29 11.98
CA ALA A 16 14.34 -13.30 12.48
C ALA A 16 14.91 -14.72 12.40
N ALA A 17 15.56 -15.09 11.29
CA ALA A 17 16.21 -16.37 11.11
C ALA A 17 17.32 -16.59 12.17
N ALA A 18 18.13 -15.57 12.42
CA ALA A 18 19.17 -15.60 13.45
C ALA A 18 18.59 -15.81 14.87
N GLN A 19 17.47 -15.16 15.20
CA GLN A 19 16.79 -15.35 16.49
C GLN A 19 16.22 -16.77 16.66
N LEU A 20 15.87 -17.43 15.56
CA LEU A 20 15.39 -18.81 15.54
C LEU A 20 16.51 -19.85 15.39
N GLY A 21 17.76 -19.42 15.21
CA GLY A 21 18.90 -20.32 14.95
C GLY A 21 18.81 -21.07 13.62
N LEU A 22 18.08 -20.51 12.65
CA LEU A 22 17.87 -21.11 11.33
C LEU A 22 18.63 -20.36 10.24
N PRO A 23 19.10 -21.03 9.18
CA PRO A 23 19.48 -20.35 7.96
C PRO A 23 18.23 -19.71 7.32
N VAL A 24 18.42 -18.57 6.65
CA VAL A 24 17.32 -17.81 6.01
C VAL A 24 16.54 -18.68 5.02
N GLU A 25 17.25 -19.52 4.26
CA GLU A 25 16.67 -20.41 3.27
C GLU A 25 15.72 -21.44 3.91
N ALA A 26 16.06 -21.97 5.09
CA ALA A 26 15.19 -22.90 5.81
C ALA A 26 13.96 -22.20 6.36
N LEU A 27 14.14 -21.01 6.96
CA LEU A 27 13.01 -20.20 7.44
C LEU A 27 12.02 -19.90 6.31
N LEU A 28 12.51 -19.49 5.14
CA LEU A 28 11.66 -19.19 3.98
C LEU A 28 10.99 -20.46 3.44
N LYS A 29 11.68 -21.59 3.42
CA LYS A 29 11.13 -22.88 2.97
C LYS A 29 9.98 -23.36 3.85
N ASP A 30 10.09 -23.16 5.16
CA ASP A 30 9.09 -23.62 6.13
C ASP A 30 7.96 -22.60 6.36
N THR A 31 8.06 -21.40 5.77
CA THR A 31 7.04 -20.35 5.88
C THR A 31 5.93 -20.54 4.84
N SER A 32 4.69 -20.74 5.30
CA SER A 32 3.52 -20.88 4.42
C SER A 32 2.88 -19.54 4.03
N VAL A 33 3.00 -18.52 4.87
CA VAL A 33 2.40 -17.20 4.66
C VAL A 33 3.37 -16.10 5.10
N LEU A 34 3.55 -15.11 4.23
CA LEU A 34 4.29 -13.88 4.53
C LEU A 34 3.33 -12.69 4.44
N ILE A 35 3.16 -11.97 5.55
CA ILE A 35 2.35 -10.74 5.58
C ILE A 35 3.29 -9.54 5.51
N TYR A 36 3.18 -8.74 4.45
CA TYR A 36 4.00 -7.54 4.25
C TYR A 36 3.11 -6.29 4.26
N GLY A 37 3.09 -5.59 5.40
CA GLY A 37 2.41 -4.32 5.56
C GLY A 37 3.38 -3.14 5.47
N THR A 38 3.05 -2.11 4.68
CA THR A 38 3.85 -0.88 4.61
C THR A 38 2.96 0.36 4.56
N THR A 39 3.50 1.51 4.95
CA THR A 39 2.84 2.82 4.86
C THR A 39 3.13 3.55 3.54
N ARG A 40 3.80 2.90 2.57
CA ARG A 40 4.29 3.58 1.37
C ARG A 40 3.17 4.23 0.55
N ALA A 41 2.05 3.53 0.39
CA ALA A 41 0.88 4.05 -0.33
C ALA A 41 0.26 5.25 0.39
N THR A 42 0.05 5.13 1.71
CA THR A 42 -0.52 6.21 2.53
C THR A 42 0.37 7.44 2.52
N ASN A 43 1.68 7.27 2.72
CA ASN A 43 2.63 8.39 2.69
C ASN A 43 2.71 9.02 1.31
N ALA A 44 2.65 8.23 0.23
CA ALA A 44 2.62 8.78 -1.12
C ALA A 44 1.38 9.66 -1.36
N ILE A 45 0.21 9.26 -0.85
CA ILE A 45 -1.03 10.05 -0.93
C ILE A 45 -0.89 11.36 -0.11
N VAL A 46 -0.46 11.26 1.15
CA VAL A 46 -0.33 12.42 2.05
C VAL A 46 0.73 13.41 1.55
N GLU A 47 1.86 12.93 1.04
CA GLU A 47 2.95 13.75 0.51
C GLU A 47 2.74 14.18 -0.96
N GLN A 48 1.61 13.80 -1.58
CA GLN A 48 1.30 14.06 -2.98
C GLN A 48 2.38 13.55 -3.97
N LYS A 49 3.10 12.49 -3.58
CA LYS A 49 4.14 11.81 -4.39
C LYS A 49 3.56 10.62 -5.15
N VAL A 50 2.48 10.84 -5.88
CA VAL A 50 1.81 9.83 -6.71
C VAL A 50 2.00 10.14 -8.20
N ALA A 51 1.82 9.13 -9.05
CA ALA A 51 1.85 9.32 -10.49
C ALA A 51 0.66 10.20 -10.95
N LYS A 52 0.85 11.00 -12.00
CA LYS A 52 -0.25 11.74 -12.63
C LYS A 52 -1.19 10.75 -13.32
N THR A 53 -2.48 10.84 -13.01
CA THR A 53 -3.53 9.99 -13.57
C THR A 53 -4.59 10.83 -14.30
N ALA A 54 -5.43 10.17 -15.10
CA ALA A 54 -6.63 10.76 -15.69
C ALA A 54 -7.86 10.06 -15.12
N PHE A 55 -8.95 10.81 -14.96
CA PHE A 55 -10.24 10.29 -14.54
C PHE A 55 -11.22 10.40 -15.72
N LEU A 56 -11.70 9.26 -16.20
CA LEU A 56 -12.71 9.17 -17.25
C LEU A 56 -14.07 8.98 -16.60
N VAL A 57 -15.05 9.78 -17.02
CA VAL A 57 -16.39 9.78 -16.48
C VAL A 57 -17.40 9.97 -17.60
N THR A 58 -18.62 9.48 -17.38
CA THR A 58 -19.75 9.71 -18.29
C THR A 58 -20.01 11.20 -18.44
N GLU A 59 -20.40 11.61 -19.65
CA GLU A 59 -20.86 12.97 -19.92
C GLU A 59 -21.96 13.38 -18.93
N GLY A 60 -21.86 14.60 -18.38
CA GLY A 60 -22.80 15.12 -17.38
C GLY A 60 -22.38 14.93 -15.91
N PHE A 61 -21.30 14.21 -15.60
CA PHE A 61 -20.85 13.96 -14.21
C PHE A 61 -19.38 14.33 -13.90
N PRO A 62 -18.84 15.46 -14.39
CA PRO A 62 -17.42 15.79 -14.23
C PRO A 62 -16.97 15.99 -12.76
N ASP A 63 -17.89 16.29 -11.86
CA ASP A 63 -17.66 16.66 -10.46
C ASP A 63 -18.05 15.57 -9.45
N ILE A 64 -18.35 14.34 -9.92
CA ILE A 64 -18.89 13.26 -9.08
C ILE A 64 -18.03 12.89 -7.86
N LEU A 65 -16.70 13.05 -7.94
CA LEU A 65 -15.78 12.77 -6.83
C LEU A 65 -15.68 13.92 -5.80
N VAL A 66 -16.13 15.12 -6.15
CA VAL A 66 -16.08 16.31 -5.29
C VAL A 66 -17.46 16.77 -4.83
N TYR A 67 -18.52 16.31 -5.48
CA TYR A 67 -19.90 16.60 -5.10
C TYR A 67 -20.25 15.93 -3.77
N ARG A 68 -20.53 16.75 -2.73
CA ARG A 68 -20.78 16.30 -1.34
C ARG A 68 -22.25 16.34 -0.93
N GLN A 69 -23.19 16.13 -1.86
CA GLN A 69 -24.59 15.88 -1.50
C GLN A 69 -24.79 14.37 -1.41
N GLY A 70 -24.53 13.78 -0.24
CA GLY A 70 -25.01 12.43 0.04
C GLY A 70 -26.53 12.41 -0.22
N GLY A 71 -26.97 11.55 -1.15
CA GLY A 71 -28.28 11.57 -1.79
C GLY A 71 -29.41 12.19 -0.97
N LYS A 72 -29.68 13.49 -1.19
CA LYS A 72 -30.93 14.08 -0.75
C LYS A 72 -32.00 13.64 -1.74
N LEU A 73 -32.68 12.54 -1.42
CA LEU A 73 -33.80 12.02 -2.19
C LEU A 73 -35.06 12.90 -2.10
N ASN A 74 -35.08 13.96 -1.30
CA ASN A 74 -36.21 14.88 -1.21
C ASN A 74 -35.70 16.32 -0.98
N ALA A 75 -35.53 17.08 -2.05
CA ALA A 75 -35.62 18.54 -1.98
C ALA A 75 -36.94 18.90 -2.68
N THR A 76 -38.00 18.97 -1.87
CA THR A 76 -39.29 19.58 -2.23
C THR A 76 -39.09 21.06 -2.52
#